data_AF-A0A7V9PIC3-F1
#
_entry.id   AF-A0A7V9PIC3-F1
#
_cell.length_a   1.000
_cell.length_b   1.000
_cell.length_c   1.000
_cell.angle_alpha   90.00
_cell.angle_beta   90.00
_cell.angle_gamma   90.00
#
_symmetry.space_group_name_H-M   'P 1'
#
loop_
_entity.id
_entity.type
_entity.pdbx_description
1 polymer ?
#
loop_
_entity_poly.entity_id
_entity_poly.type
_entity_poly.pdbx_seq_one_letter_code
_entity_poly.pdbx_strand_id
1 'polypeptide(L)'
;MPGFRGVVTFHATMRELETLLPFMKRHRRPLAWGLVLVCISNAFNAVGPRFLQHGIDALNRRAPFTEVRTAVLLLVAVAVAGGIARYGMRELLNSASRRVEYDVRNALYRYIQGMSAEFHDRYPTGDVMARTTNDLQAVRMVAGPAFMYLADTIIRAALVVPMMLHISGRLSAIALVPLIALPVVMTFIGGVIHRRSEAIQAQFSTMTTHAHENLSGVR
;
A
#
# COMPACT_ATOMS: atom_id res chain seq x y z
N MET A 1 -2.31 -29.72 -7.15
CA MET A 1 -1.53 -29.35 -5.95
C MET A 1 -0.10 -29.13 -6.38
N PRO A 2 0.55 -28.00 -6.04
CA PRO A 2 1.19 -27.83 -4.72
C PRO A 2 1.08 -26.39 -4.15
N GLY A 3 1.17 -26.17 -2.84
CA GLY A 3 0.96 -24.81 -2.31
C GLY A 3 1.27 -24.55 -0.84
N PHE A 4 2.27 -25.21 -0.25
CA PHE A 4 2.89 -24.76 1.00
C PHE A 4 4.42 -24.77 0.81
N ARG A 5 4.92 -23.78 0.07
CA ARG A 5 6.35 -23.45 -0.03
C ARG A 5 6.63 -22.00 0.40
N GLY A 6 5.87 -21.46 1.36
CA GLY A 6 5.92 -20.03 1.71
C GLY A 6 7.23 -19.51 2.33
N VAL A 7 8.09 -20.38 2.88
CA VAL A 7 9.26 -19.93 3.67
C VAL A 7 10.55 -19.88 2.84
N VAL A 8 10.72 -20.76 1.84
CA VAL A 8 11.93 -20.82 1.00
C VAL A 8 11.90 -19.75 -0.11
N THR A 9 10.71 -19.38 -0.61
CA THR A 9 10.58 -18.34 -1.65
C THR A 9 10.82 -16.92 -1.12
N PHE A 10 10.60 -16.68 0.18
CA PHE A 10 10.70 -15.34 0.78
C PHE A 10 12.15 -14.81 0.82
N HIS A 11 13.13 -15.69 1.03
CA HIS A 11 14.55 -15.30 1.05
C HIS A 11 15.10 -15.00 -0.34
N ALA A 12 14.62 -15.68 -1.38
CA ALA A 12 14.94 -15.34 -2.77
C ALA A 12 14.42 -13.92 -3.05
N THR A 13 13.10 -13.68 -2.84
CA THR A 13 12.41 -12.39 -3.09
C THR A 13 13.10 -11.15 -2.52
N MET A 14 13.75 -11.28 -1.36
CA MET A 14 14.47 -10.17 -0.72
C MET A 14 15.75 -9.78 -1.46
N ARG A 15 16.43 -10.72 -2.13
CA ARG A 15 17.62 -10.44 -2.94
C ARG A 15 17.27 -9.73 -4.24
N GLU A 16 16.14 -10.04 -4.88
CA GLU A 16 15.75 -9.28 -6.08
C GLU A 16 15.34 -7.85 -5.72
N LEU A 17 14.81 -7.60 -4.51
CA LEU A 17 14.59 -6.23 -4.03
C LEU A 17 15.89 -5.44 -3.83
N GLU A 18 17.02 -6.10 -3.54
CA GLU A 18 18.31 -5.43 -3.43
C GLU A 18 18.73 -4.77 -4.74
N THR A 19 18.30 -5.31 -5.88
CA THR A 19 18.58 -4.73 -7.20
C THR A 19 17.89 -3.37 -7.42
N LEU A 20 16.83 -3.08 -6.66
CA LEU A 20 16.11 -1.80 -6.71
C LEU A 20 16.71 -0.74 -5.76
N LEU A 21 17.50 -1.15 -4.77
CA LEU A 21 18.10 -0.24 -3.79
C LEU A 21 18.93 0.89 -4.41
N PRO A 22 19.74 0.68 -5.47
CA PRO A 22 20.48 1.77 -6.11
C PRO A 22 19.55 2.87 -6.64
N PHE A 23 18.44 2.49 -7.27
CA PHE A 23 17.44 3.42 -7.80
C PHE A 23 16.72 4.16 -6.67
N MET A 24 16.35 3.46 -5.59
CA MET A 24 15.74 4.09 -4.41
C MET A 24 16.70 5.05 -3.68
N LYS A 25 17.99 4.69 -3.58
CA LYS A 25 19.03 5.54 -2.95
C LYS A 25 19.18 6.89 -3.65
N ARG A 26 19.00 6.95 -4.98
CA ARG A 26 19.00 8.20 -5.74
C ARG A 26 17.90 9.18 -5.25
N HIS A 27 16.78 8.65 -4.79
CA HIS A 27 15.63 9.41 -4.28
C HIS A 27 15.51 9.34 -2.74
N ARG A 28 16.61 9.15 -2.01
CA ARG A 28 16.61 9.02 -0.53
C ARG A 28 16.06 10.23 0.22
N ARG A 29 16.23 11.45 -0.31
CA ARG A 29 15.76 12.70 0.33
C ARG A 29 14.23 12.76 0.45
N PRO A 30 13.46 12.64 -0.65
CA PRO A 30 12.00 12.62 -0.56
C PRO A 30 11.48 11.39 0.20
N LEU A 31 12.17 10.23 0.14
CA LEU A 31 11.80 9.07 0.96
C LEU A 31 11.97 9.35 2.46
N ALA A 32 13.09 9.95 2.87
CA ALA A 32 13.35 10.28 4.27
C ALA A 32 12.38 11.34 4.80
N TRP A 33 12.19 12.45 4.06
CA TRP A 33 11.23 13.48 4.44
C TRP A 33 9.78 12.98 4.43
N GLY A 34 9.44 12.13 3.47
CA GLY A 34 8.17 11.43 3.43
C GLY A 34 7.95 10.63 4.71
N LEU A 35 8.93 9.83 5.13
CA LEU A 35 8.85 9.04 6.36
C LEU A 35 8.72 9.91 7.62
N VAL A 36 9.43 11.04 7.69
CA VAL A 36 9.25 12.02 8.78
C VAL A 36 7.81 12.57 8.79
N LEU A 37 7.24 12.89 7.62
CA LEU A 37 5.85 13.31 7.52
C LEU A 37 4.86 12.19 7.85
N VAL A 38 5.21 10.91 7.69
CA VAL A 38 4.40 9.78 8.22
C VAL A 38 4.27 9.93 9.73
N CYS A 39 5.38 10.12 10.44
CA CYS A 39 5.38 10.28 11.90
C CYS A 39 4.56 11.49 12.33
N ILE A 40 4.80 12.66 11.71
CA ILE A 40 4.12 13.91 12.04
C ILE A 40 2.61 13.81 11.76
N SER A 41 2.22 13.30 10.59
CA SER A 41 0.83 13.09 10.23
C SER A 41 0.13 12.18 11.25
N ASN A 42 0.76 11.06 11.62
CA ASN A 42 0.15 10.14 12.59
C ASN A 42 0.06 10.73 13.99
N ALA A 43 1.05 11.52 14.43
CA ALA A 43 0.99 12.23 15.70
C ALA A 43 -0.21 13.19 15.76
N PHE A 44 -0.40 14.05 14.75
CA PHE A 44 -1.57 14.94 14.71
C PHE A 44 -2.89 14.17 14.69
N ASN A 45 -3.00 13.12 13.87
CA ASN A 45 -4.21 12.31 13.79
C ASN A 45 -4.51 11.57 15.11
N ALA A 46 -3.47 11.16 15.86
CA ALA A 46 -3.63 10.48 17.15
C ALA A 46 -4.12 11.43 18.26
N VAL A 47 -3.77 12.72 18.19
CA VAL A 47 -4.17 13.71 19.20
C VAL A 47 -5.61 14.20 18.99
N GLY A 48 -6.11 14.21 17.74
CA GLY A 48 -7.46 14.69 17.40
C GLY A 48 -8.59 14.19 18.33
N PRO A 49 -8.73 12.87 18.58
CA PRO A 49 -9.73 12.33 19.49
C PRO A 49 -9.71 12.90 20.92
N ARG A 50 -8.55 13.35 21.43
CA ARG A 50 -8.47 13.97 22.76
C ARG A 50 -9.14 15.35 22.81
N PHE A 51 -9.02 16.14 21.74
CA PHE A 51 -9.73 17.43 21.67
C PHE A 51 -11.23 17.23 21.52
N LEU A 52 -11.65 16.20 20.78
CA LEU A 52 -13.05 15.80 20.72
C LEU A 52 -13.57 15.39 22.12
N GLN A 53 -12.83 14.54 22.83
CA GLN A 53 -13.16 14.15 24.20
C GLN A 53 -13.27 15.38 25.12
N HIS A 54 -12.29 16.28 25.09
CA HIS A 54 -12.30 17.48 25.92
C HIS A 54 -13.52 18.37 25.65
N GLY A 55 -13.93 18.51 24.39
CA GLY A 55 -15.14 19.22 24.01
C GLY A 55 -16.42 18.56 24.55
N ILE A 56 -16.51 17.23 24.46
CA ILE A 56 -17.65 16.46 25.00
C ILE A 56 -17.69 16.56 26.54
N ASP A 57 -16.55 16.45 27.22
CA ASP A 57 -16.46 16.54 28.68
C ASP A 57 -16.79 17.94 29.20
N ALA A 58 -16.42 18.99 28.45
CA ALA A 58 -16.81 20.37 28.75
C ALA A 58 -18.33 20.57 28.63
N LEU A 59 -18.97 20.00 27.61
CA LEU A 59 -20.43 20.01 27.46
C LEU A 59 -21.12 19.27 28.62
N ASN A 60 -20.62 18.09 28.98
CA ASN A 60 -21.16 17.29 30.08
C ASN A 60 -21.10 18.01 31.43
N ARG A 61 -20.02 18.76 31.69
CA ARG A 61 -19.85 19.58 32.91
C ARG A 61 -20.58 20.92 32.86
N ARG A 62 -21.31 21.23 31.78
CA ARG A 62 -21.94 22.54 31.53
C ARG A 62 -20.93 23.70 31.63
N ALA A 63 -19.73 23.47 31.13
CA ALA A 63 -18.65 24.45 31.11
C ALA A 63 -19.01 25.63 30.18
N PRO A 64 -18.37 26.81 30.34
CA PRO A 64 -18.65 27.95 29.48
C PRO A 64 -18.37 27.63 28.01
N PHE A 65 -19.16 28.23 27.11
CA PHE A 65 -19.07 27.99 25.67
C PHE A 65 -17.66 28.27 25.09
N THR A 66 -16.86 29.10 25.77
CA THR A 66 -15.47 29.38 25.42
C THR A 66 -14.58 28.13 25.46
N GLU A 67 -14.77 27.23 26.42
CA GLU A 67 -13.98 25.98 26.55
C GLU A 67 -14.30 25.03 25.38
N VAL A 68 -15.59 24.85 25.09
CA VAL A 68 -16.08 24.06 23.95
C VAL A 68 -15.57 24.63 22.63
N ARG A 69 -15.69 25.95 22.43
CA ARG A 69 -15.18 26.64 21.24
C ARG A 69 -13.68 26.41 21.05
N THR A 70 -12.91 26.49 22.14
CA THR A 70 -11.45 26.28 22.09
C THR A 70 -11.12 24.84 21.72
N ALA A 71 -11.80 23.86 22.30
CA ALA A 71 -11.62 22.45 21.95
C ALA A 71 -11.93 22.17 20.46
N VAL A 72 -13.01 22.76 19.92
CA VAL A 72 -13.37 22.64 18.50
C VAL A 72 -12.33 23.30 17.60
N LEU A 73 -11.86 24.51 17.93
CA LEU A 73 -10.83 25.20 17.13
C LEU A 73 -9.51 24.41 17.11
N LEU A 74 -9.09 23.86 18.24
CA LEU A 74 -7.90 23.01 18.33
C LEU A 74 -8.07 21.70 17.55
N LEU A 75 -9.25 21.08 17.60
CA LEU A 75 -9.57 19.90 16.80
C LEU A 75 -9.43 20.19 15.30
N VAL A 76 -10.01 21.30 14.83
CA VAL A 76 -9.91 21.72 13.42
C VAL A 76 -8.46 22.02 13.04
N ALA A 77 -7.73 22.76 13.87
CA ALA A 77 -6.33 23.10 13.61
C ALA A 77 -5.45 21.84 13.48
N VAL A 78 -5.63 20.86 14.38
CA VAL A 78 -4.90 19.58 14.35
C VAL A 78 -5.32 18.72 13.15
N ALA A 79 -6.60 18.71 12.79
CA ALA A 79 -7.07 17.99 11.60
C ALA A 79 -6.48 18.58 10.32
N VAL A 80 -6.43 19.91 10.20
CA VAL A 80 -5.83 20.63 9.07
C VAL A 80 -4.32 20.37 9.02
N ALA A 81 -3.60 20.53 10.13
CA ALA A 81 -2.17 20.27 10.21
C ALA A 81 -1.83 18.81 9.86
N GLY A 82 -2.58 17.85 10.42
CA GLY A 82 -2.46 16.43 10.10
C GLY A 82 -2.78 16.15 8.63
N GLY A 83 -3.78 16.82 8.05
CA GLY A 83 -4.14 16.71 6.64
C GLY A 83 -3.05 17.23 5.70
N ILE A 84 -2.46 18.38 6.01
CA ILE A 84 -1.32 18.96 5.25
C ILE A 84 -0.11 18.03 5.32
N ALA A 85 0.24 17.55 6.51
CA ALA A 85 1.33 16.59 6.68
C ALA A 85 1.05 15.30 5.90
N ARG A 86 -0.19 14.81 5.91
CA ARG A 86 -0.61 13.61 5.16
C ARG A 86 -0.52 13.81 3.66
N TYR A 87 -0.91 14.97 3.16
CA TYR A 87 -0.77 15.33 1.77
C TYR A 87 0.71 15.39 1.36
N GLY A 88 1.53 16.11 2.11
CA GLY A 88 2.97 16.22 1.85
C GLY A 88 3.69 14.88 1.88
N MET A 89 3.34 14.01 2.83
CA MET A 89 3.82 12.63 2.89
C MET A 89 3.51 11.88 1.59
N ARG A 90 2.23 11.87 1.18
CA ARG A 90 1.78 11.17 -0.03
C ARG A 90 2.46 11.73 -1.28
N GLU A 91 2.61 13.04 -1.37
CA GLU A 91 3.25 13.67 -2.52
C GLU A 91 4.72 13.26 -2.60
N LEU A 92 5.48 13.36 -1.50
CA LEU A 92 6.90 12.99 -1.49
C LEU A 92 7.13 11.51 -1.81
N LEU A 93 6.40 10.60 -1.16
CA LEU A 93 6.58 9.15 -1.32
C LEU A 93 6.05 8.64 -2.67
N ASN A 94 4.87 9.09 -3.12
CA ASN A 94 4.33 8.65 -4.41
C ASN A 94 5.08 9.25 -5.59
N SER A 95 5.52 10.52 -5.49
CA SER A 95 6.33 11.11 -6.55
C SER A 95 7.75 10.55 -6.56
N ALA A 96 8.32 10.15 -5.41
CA ALA A 96 9.58 9.41 -5.38
C ALA A 96 9.46 8.04 -6.06
N SER A 97 8.39 7.28 -5.80
CA SER A 97 8.20 5.97 -6.44
C SER A 97 8.00 6.09 -7.95
N ARG A 98 7.29 7.12 -8.43
CA ARG A 98 7.20 7.43 -9.87
C ARG A 98 8.55 7.76 -10.51
N ARG A 99 9.43 8.48 -9.81
CA ARG A 99 10.79 8.76 -10.32
C ARG A 99 11.67 7.51 -10.34
N VAL A 100 11.56 6.64 -9.34
CA VAL A 100 12.22 5.32 -9.32
C VAL A 100 11.74 4.49 -10.51
N GLU A 101 10.42 4.42 -10.71
CA GLU A 101 9.81 3.73 -11.86
C GLU A 101 10.38 4.24 -13.20
N TYR A 102 10.44 5.56 -13.37
CA TYR A 102 11.00 6.19 -14.56
C TYR A 102 12.48 5.82 -14.80
N ASP A 103 13.31 5.85 -13.76
CA ASP A 103 14.72 5.51 -13.86
C ASP A 103 14.91 4.03 -14.26
N VAL A 104 14.14 3.13 -13.66
CA VAL A 104 14.19 1.69 -13.98
C VAL A 104 13.66 1.44 -15.39
N ARG A 105 12.57 2.10 -15.80
CA ARG A 105 12.03 2.00 -17.17
C ARG A 105 13.07 2.36 -18.21
N ASN A 106 13.78 3.46 -17.99
CA ASN A 106 14.81 3.94 -18.92
C ASN A 106 16.02 3.00 -18.96
N ALA A 107 16.43 2.44 -17.83
CA ALA A 107 17.51 1.46 -17.79
C ALA A 107 17.14 0.19 -18.58
N LEU A 108 15.93 -0.33 -18.36
CA LEU A 108 15.43 -1.52 -19.04
C LEU A 108 15.22 -1.28 -20.55
N TYR A 109 14.69 -0.12 -20.92
CA TYR A 109 14.50 0.25 -22.32
C TYR A 109 15.84 0.31 -23.08
N ARG A 110 16.86 0.97 -22.52
CA ARG A 110 18.21 1.00 -23.12
C ARG A 110 18.82 -0.39 -23.25
N TYR A 111 18.61 -1.26 -22.27
CA TYR A 111 19.10 -2.62 -22.31
C TYR A 111 18.42 -3.43 -23.43
N ILE A 112 17.09 -3.35 -23.53
CA ILE A 112 16.30 -4.06 -24.56
C ILE A 112 16.69 -3.59 -25.97
N GLN A 113 16.91 -2.30 -26.18
CA GLN A 113 17.35 -1.77 -27.48
C GLN A 113 18.71 -2.28 -27.93
N GLY A 114 19.58 -2.66 -26.99
CA GLY A 114 20.90 -3.20 -27.30
C GLY A 114 20.94 -4.72 -27.49
N MET A 115 19.79 -5.40 -27.45
CA MET A 115 19.73 -6.86 -27.61
C MET A 115 19.87 -7.28 -29.07
N SER A 116 20.21 -8.55 -29.28
CA SER A 116 20.44 -9.11 -30.62
C SER A 116 19.14 -9.16 -31.44
N ALA A 117 19.27 -9.18 -32.77
CA ALA A 117 18.14 -9.41 -33.67
C ALA A 117 17.40 -10.73 -33.34
N GLU A 118 18.13 -11.79 -32.98
CA GLU A 118 17.54 -13.07 -32.56
C GLU A 118 16.61 -12.92 -31.34
N PHE A 119 16.94 -12.04 -30.39
CA PHE A 119 16.07 -11.76 -29.25
C PHE A 119 14.76 -11.11 -29.71
N HIS A 120 14.83 -10.13 -30.61
CA HIS A 120 13.66 -9.44 -31.13
C HIS A 120 12.79 -10.31 -32.05
N ASP A 121 13.39 -11.28 -32.74
CA ASP A 121 12.65 -12.28 -33.53
C ASP A 121 11.97 -13.33 -32.63
N ARG A 122 12.63 -13.72 -31.53
CA ARG A 122 12.11 -14.73 -30.59
C ARG A 122 11.03 -14.19 -29.66
N TYR A 123 11.12 -12.93 -29.25
CA TYR A 123 10.19 -12.32 -28.30
C TYR A 123 9.42 -11.16 -28.95
N PRO A 124 8.09 -11.31 -29.17
CA PRO A 124 7.27 -10.25 -29.73
C PRO A 124 7.40 -8.96 -28.94
N THR A 125 7.67 -7.85 -29.63
CA THR A 125 7.88 -6.54 -28.99
C THR A 125 6.71 -6.14 -28.08
N GLY A 126 5.47 -6.46 -28.48
CA GLY A 126 4.28 -6.22 -27.68
C GLY A 126 4.28 -6.96 -26.32
N ASP A 127 4.74 -8.21 -26.27
CA ASP A 127 4.82 -8.98 -25.03
C ASP A 127 5.91 -8.42 -24.10
N VAL A 128 7.07 -8.09 -24.67
CA VAL A 128 8.17 -7.45 -23.92
C VAL A 128 7.72 -6.10 -23.33
N MET A 129 7.03 -5.27 -24.10
CA MET A 129 6.49 -4.00 -23.64
C MET A 129 5.40 -4.17 -22.57
N ALA A 130 4.49 -5.12 -22.74
CA ALA A 130 3.42 -5.39 -21.79
C ALA A 130 3.96 -5.86 -20.44
N ARG A 131 4.87 -6.85 -20.44
CA ARG A 131 5.52 -7.34 -19.22
C ARG A 131 6.33 -6.24 -18.55
N THR A 132 7.16 -5.54 -19.31
CA THR A 132 7.94 -4.41 -18.80
C THR A 132 7.07 -3.34 -18.15
N THR A 133 5.92 -3.02 -18.74
CA THR A 133 5.03 -1.98 -18.20
C THR A 133 4.30 -2.46 -16.94
N ASN A 134 3.70 -3.66 -16.99
CA ASN A 134 2.89 -4.19 -15.89
C ASN A 134 3.74 -4.55 -14.67
N ASP A 135 4.87 -5.22 -14.88
CA ASP A 135 5.76 -5.64 -13.79
C ASP A 135 6.42 -4.41 -13.13
N LEU A 136 6.74 -3.40 -13.92
CA LEU A 136 7.30 -2.15 -13.39
C LEU A 136 6.29 -1.36 -12.55
N GLN A 137 4.99 -1.43 -12.86
CA GLN A 137 3.97 -0.89 -11.98
C GLN A 137 3.93 -1.61 -10.62
N ALA A 138 4.09 -2.93 -10.60
CA ALA A 138 4.19 -3.69 -9.36
C ALA A 138 5.44 -3.28 -8.55
N VAL A 139 6.58 -3.11 -9.22
CA VAL A 139 7.82 -2.60 -8.61
C VAL A 139 7.62 -1.21 -8.00
N ARG A 140 6.95 -0.30 -8.72
CA ARG A 140 6.61 1.04 -8.21
C ARG A 140 5.76 0.97 -6.94
N MET A 141 4.80 0.05 -6.90
CA MET A 141 3.94 -0.14 -5.73
C MET A 141 4.76 -0.53 -4.49
N VAL A 142 5.78 -1.38 -4.65
CA VAL A 142 6.70 -1.72 -3.56
C VAL A 142 7.58 -0.54 -3.17
N ALA A 143 8.12 0.19 -4.15
CA ALA A 143 9.09 1.28 -3.94
C ALA A 143 8.52 2.54 -3.24
N GLY A 144 7.20 2.68 -3.10
CA GLY A 144 6.60 3.81 -2.38
C GLY A 144 5.35 3.43 -1.60
N PRO A 145 4.21 3.17 -2.26
CA PRO A 145 2.93 2.94 -1.56
C PRO A 145 2.97 1.82 -0.52
N ALA A 146 3.54 0.65 -0.85
CA ALA A 146 3.60 -0.46 0.09
C ALA A 146 4.42 -0.11 1.34
N PHE A 147 5.62 0.46 1.15
CA PHE A 147 6.46 0.93 2.26
C PHE A 147 5.77 2.03 3.08
N MET A 148 5.13 2.99 2.43
CA MET A 148 4.35 4.05 3.07
C MET A 148 3.22 3.47 3.93
N TYR A 149 2.44 2.52 3.41
CA TYR A 149 1.32 1.92 4.15
C TYR A 149 1.81 1.09 5.33
N LEU A 150 2.90 0.34 5.18
CA LEU A 150 3.52 -0.39 6.28
C LEU A 150 3.99 0.57 7.37
N ALA A 151 4.75 1.61 7.01
CA ALA A 151 5.21 2.62 7.95
C ALA A 151 4.03 3.34 8.65
N ASP A 152 3.02 3.79 7.91
CA ASP A 152 1.83 4.44 8.47
C ASP A 152 1.10 3.51 9.44
N THR A 153 0.92 2.25 9.07
CA THR A 153 0.21 1.26 9.89
C THR A 153 0.96 0.98 11.20
N ILE A 154 2.27 0.73 11.12
CA ILE A 154 3.10 0.43 12.29
C ILE A 154 3.16 1.64 13.23
N ILE A 155 3.44 2.83 12.69
CA ILE A 155 3.53 4.06 13.49
C ILE A 155 2.17 4.40 14.11
N ARG A 156 1.08 4.31 13.35
CA ARG A 156 -0.27 4.54 13.85
C ARG A 156 -0.62 3.56 14.97
N ALA A 157 -0.32 2.28 14.80
CA ALA A 157 -0.54 1.28 15.84
C ALA A 157 0.29 1.60 17.09
N ALA A 158 1.58 1.92 16.93
CA ALA A 158 2.48 2.26 18.02
C ALA A 158 2.07 3.52 18.80
N LEU A 159 1.41 4.49 18.15
CA LEU A 159 0.90 5.70 18.81
C LEU A 159 -0.48 5.49 19.43
N VAL A 160 -1.42 4.92 18.67
CA VAL A 160 -2.84 4.86 19.04
C VAL A 160 -3.10 3.76 20.06
N VAL A 161 -2.50 2.57 19.93
CA VAL A 161 -2.78 1.44 20.82
C VAL A 161 -2.40 1.75 22.28
N PRO A 162 -1.21 2.29 22.60
CA PRO A 162 -0.89 2.69 23.97
C PRO A 162 -1.81 3.79 24.51
N MET A 163 -2.19 4.76 23.67
CA MET A 163 -3.14 5.82 24.06
C MET A 163 -4.51 5.26 24.42
N MET A 164 -5.02 4.29 23.65
CA MET A 164 -6.28 3.62 23.95
C MET A 164 -6.19 2.85 25.28
N LEU A 165 -5.12 2.06 25.47
CA LEU A 165 -4.90 1.29 26.69
C LEU A 165 -4.81 2.18 27.94
N HIS A 166 -4.20 3.36 27.79
CA HIS A 166 -4.13 4.36 28.86
C HIS A 166 -5.49 4.95 29.22
N ILE A 167 -6.40 5.13 28.25
CA ILE A 167 -7.76 5.63 28.51
C ILE A 167 -8.62 4.54 29.17
N SER A 168 -8.65 3.33 28.60
CA SER A 168 -9.35 2.19 29.19
C SER A 168 -8.92 0.87 28.55
N GLY A 169 -8.31 -0.02 29.33
CA GLY A 169 -7.91 -1.35 28.87
C GLY A 169 -9.06 -2.23 28.37
N ARG A 170 -10.23 -2.21 29.05
CA ARG A 170 -11.39 -3.05 28.67
C ARG A 170 -11.97 -2.66 27.31
N LEU A 171 -12.27 -1.37 27.12
CA LEU A 171 -12.75 -0.85 25.83
C LEU A 171 -11.72 -1.07 24.71
N SER A 172 -10.43 -0.92 25.02
CA SER A 172 -9.35 -1.15 24.05
C SER A 172 -9.29 -2.60 23.60
N ALA A 173 -9.40 -3.57 24.52
CA ALA A 173 -9.41 -4.98 24.17
C ALA A 173 -10.56 -5.31 23.22
N ILE A 174 -11.76 -4.81 23.51
CA ILE A 174 -12.94 -4.98 22.62
C ILE A 174 -12.69 -4.33 21.26
N ALA A 175 -12.15 -3.12 21.23
CA ALA A 175 -11.87 -2.39 19.99
C ALA A 175 -10.73 -3.01 19.15
N LEU A 176 -9.83 -3.79 19.76
CA LEU A 176 -8.74 -4.49 19.07
C LEU A 176 -9.16 -5.86 18.53
N VAL A 177 -10.29 -6.43 18.94
CA VAL A 177 -10.79 -7.71 18.41
C VAL A 177 -10.89 -7.71 16.88
N PRO A 178 -11.50 -6.70 16.23
CA PRO A 178 -11.56 -6.66 14.76
C PRO A 178 -10.19 -6.61 14.09
N LEU A 179 -9.20 -5.97 14.72
CA LEU A 179 -7.84 -5.86 14.17
C LEU A 179 -7.18 -7.23 14.00
N ILE A 180 -7.44 -8.17 14.92
CA ILE A 180 -6.90 -9.54 14.88
C ILE A 180 -7.83 -10.47 14.09
N ALA A 181 -9.15 -10.33 14.26
CA ALA A 181 -10.12 -11.23 13.65
C ALA A 181 -10.25 -11.04 12.13
N LEU A 182 -10.22 -9.80 11.64
CA LEU A 182 -10.43 -9.52 10.21
C LEU A 182 -9.35 -10.15 9.31
N PRO A 183 -8.04 -10.08 9.60
CA PRO A 183 -7.03 -10.77 8.80
C PRO A 183 -7.29 -12.28 8.68
N VAL A 184 -7.67 -12.95 9.79
CA VAL A 184 -7.97 -14.38 9.80
C VAL A 184 -9.16 -14.68 8.88
N VAL A 185 -10.27 -13.95 9.03
CA VAL A 185 -11.46 -14.11 8.19
C VAL A 185 -11.12 -13.82 6.72
N MET A 186 -10.35 -12.77 6.44
CA MET A 186 -9.97 -12.38 5.08
C MET A 186 -9.06 -13.41 4.41
N THR A 187 -8.16 -14.07 5.14
CA THR A 187 -7.34 -15.15 4.56
C THR A 187 -8.19 -16.35 4.16
N PHE A 188 -9.21 -16.70 4.96
CA PHE A 188 -10.14 -17.76 4.63
C PHE A 188 -10.99 -17.42 3.39
N ILE A 189 -11.63 -16.24 3.39
CA ILE A 189 -12.46 -15.78 2.27
C ILE A 189 -11.61 -15.60 1.00
N GLY A 190 -10.41 -15.05 1.12
CA GLY A 190 -9.48 -14.86 0.01
C GLY A 190 -9.13 -16.18 -0.68
N GLY A 191 -8.90 -17.26 0.09
CA GLY A 191 -8.67 -18.60 -0.48
C GLY A 191 -9.89 -19.15 -1.23
N VAL A 192 -11.10 -18.85 -0.77
CA VAL A 192 -12.34 -19.24 -1.48
C VAL A 192 -12.49 -18.45 -2.78
N ILE A 193 -12.27 -17.13 -2.74
CA ILE A 193 -12.35 -16.27 -3.92
C ILE A 193 -11.32 -16.73 -4.96
N HIS A 194 -10.07 -16.96 -4.56
CA HIS A 194 -9.00 -17.35 -5.47
C HIS A 194 -9.33 -18.65 -6.22
N ARG A 195 -9.78 -19.69 -5.50
CA ARG A 195 -10.19 -20.97 -6.13
C ARG A 195 -11.34 -20.79 -7.12
N ARG A 196 -12.31 -19.93 -6.81
CA ARG A 196 -13.43 -19.64 -7.72
C ARG A 196 -12.97 -18.85 -8.95
N SER A 197 -12.07 -17.89 -8.77
CA SER A 197 -11.46 -17.14 -9.87
C SER A 197 -10.67 -18.05 -10.82
N GLU A 198 -9.90 -19.01 -10.30
CA GLU A 198 -9.20 -20.01 -11.11
C GLU A 198 -10.17 -20.90 -11.89
N ALA A 199 -11.26 -21.35 -11.26
CA ALA A 199 -12.28 -22.16 -11.93
C ALA A 199 -12.97 -21.38 -13.07
N ILE A 200 -13.28 -20.10 -12.85
CA ILE A 200 -13.84 -19.21 -13.87
C ILE A 200 -12.83 -19.01 -15.01
N GLN A 201 -11.56 -18.75 -14.71
CA GLN A 201 -10.51 -18.60 -15.73
C GLN A 201 -10.33 -19.86 -16.58
N ALA A 202 -10.38 -21.05 -15.97
CA ALA A 202 -10.32 -22.32 -16.70
C ALA A 202 -11.49 -22.47 -17.67
N GLN A 203 -12.73 -22.16 -17.25
CA GLN A 203 -13.90 -22.20 -18.11
C GLN A 203 -13.82 -21.18 -19.26
N PHE A 204 -13.35 -19.96 -18.98
CA PHE A 204 -13.11 -18.95 -20.02
C PHE A 204 -12.08 -19.39 -21.05
N SER A 205 -10.99 -20.04 -20.61
CA SER A 205 -9.99 -20.60 -21.53
C SER A 205 -10.62 -21.63 -22.46
N THR A 206 -11.40 -22.58 -21.92
CA THR A 206 -12.07 -23.60 -22.72
C THR A 206 -13.05 -23.00 -23.73
N MET A 207 -13.88 -22.03 -23.32
CA MET A 207 -14.81 -21.35 -24.24
C MET A 207 -14.07 -20.61 -25.36
N THR A 208 -12.95 -19.96 -25.03
CA THR A 208 -12.13 -19.24 -25.99
C THR A 208 -11.50 -20.21 -26.99
N THR A 209 -10.97 -21.35 -26.52
CA THR A 209 -10.42 -22.40 -27.40
C THR A 209 -11.47 -22.90 -28.38
N HIS A 210 -12.67 -23.26 -27.91
CA HIS A 210 -13.75 -23.73 -28.81
C HIS A 210 -14.20 -22.66 -29.81
N ALA A 211 -14.33 -21.41 -29.39
CA ALA A 211 -14.64 -20.31 -30.30
C ALA A 211 -13.56 -20.15 -31.37
N HIS A 212 -12.29 -20.27 -30.98
CA HIS A 212 -11.15 -20.15 -31.88
C HIS A 212 -11.08 -21.32 -32.88
N GLU A 213 -11.33 -22.55 -32.41
CA GLU A 213 -11.43 -23.76 -33.24
C GLU A 213 -12.55 -23.65 -34.27
N ASN A 214 -13.76 -23.28 -33.83
CA ASN A 214 -14.92 -23.13 -34.71
C ASN A 214 -14.70 -22.05 -35.78
N LEU A 215 -14.16 -20.87 -35.42
CA LEU A 215 -13.86 -19.82 -36.39
C LEU A 215 -12.75 -20.23 -37.37
N SER A 216 -11.77 -21.01 -36.92
CA SER A 216 -10.70 -21.52 -37.79
C SER A 216 -11.14 -22.66 -38.72
N GLY A 217 -12.17 -23.42 -38.33
CA GLY A 217 -12.69 -24.56 -39.07
C GLY A 217 -13.74 -24.23 -40.15
N VAL A 218 -14.30 -23.01 -40.16
CA VAL A 218 -15.27 -22.56 -41.20
C VAL A 218 -14.53 -22.10 -42.47
N ARG A 219 -13.70 -22.97 -43.04
CA ARG A 219 -13.11 -22.78 -44.37
C ARG A 219 -13.54 -23.89 -45.32
#